data_AF-A0A975CWG6-F1
#
_entry.id   AF-A0A975CWG6-F1
#
_cell.length_a   1.000
_cell.length_b   1.000
_cell.length_c   1.000
_cell.angle_alpha   90.00
_cell.angle_beta   90.00
_cell.angle_gamma   90.00
#
_symmetry.space_group_name_H-M   'P 1'
#
loop_
_entity.id
_entity.type
_entity.pdbx_description
1 polymer ?
#
loop_
_entity_poly.entity_id
_entity_poly.type
_entity_poly.pdbx_seq_one_letter_code
_entity_poly.pdbx_strand_id
1 'polypeptide(L)'
;MNTRPKPAEVKPASGTKYGEYTPGPYAEEANRFLQQCLRQIWNEDTFRQAEQKKIFTTTPYVTARLFLSSDDWNRYLWILHHGSLEGCAL
;
A
#
# COMPACT_ATOMS: atom_id res chain seq x y z
N MET A 1 -3.51 -34.17 27.94
CA MET A 1 -2.61 -33.04 27.61
C MET A 1 -2.73 -32.79 26.12
N ASN A 2 -3.44 -31.75 25.70
CA ASN A 2 -3.71 -31.48 24.28
C ASN A 2 -2.55 -30.69 23.66
N THR A 3 -1.75 -31.34 22.82
CA THR A 3 -0.73 -30.71 21.98
C THR A 3 -1.39 -29.93 20.86
N ARG A 4 -1.37 -28.58 20.94
CA ARG A 4 -1.71 -27.72 19.79
C ARG A 4 -0.73 -27.99 18.64
N PRO A 5 -1.19 -28.21 17.41
CA PRO A 5 -0.29 -28.27 16.25
C PRO A 5 0.34 -26.88 16.03
N LYS A 6 1.66 -26.85 15.80
CA LYS A 6 2.38 -25.64 15.38
C LYS A 6 1.81 -25.14 14.04
N PRO A 7 1.67 -23.82 13.85
CA PRO A 7 1.26 -23.28 12.55
C PRO A 7 2.32 -23.64 11.51
N ALA A 8 1.87 -24.12 10.35
CA ALA A 8 2.73 -24.48 9.23
C ALA A 8 3.54 -23.26 8.78
N GLU A 9 4.86 -23.37 8.80
CA GLU A 9 5.77 -22.40 8.19
C GLU A 9 5.53 -22.41 6.68
N VAL A 10 4.77 -21.42 6.19
CA VAL A 10 4.64 -21.13 4.77
C VAL A 10 6.00 -20.63 4.29
N LYS A 11 6.79 -21.51 3.68
CA LYS A 11 8.02 -21.12 3.01
C LYS A 11 7.67 -20.29 1.77
N PRO A 12 8.18 -19.06 1.62
CA PRO A 12 7.97 -18.30 0.40
C PRO A 12 8.64 -19.01 -0.77
N ALA A 13 8.01 -18.95 -1.94
CA ALA A 13 8.55 -19.49 -3.18
C ALA A 13 9.93 -18.85 -3.46
N SER A 14 10.92 -19.70 -3.75
CA SER A 14 12.32 -19.32 -3.95
C SER A 14 12.42 -18.22 -5.01
N GLY A 15 12.71 -16.99 -4.58
CA GLY A 15 12.85 -15.81 -5.44
C GLY A 15 12.32 -14.50 -4.84
N THR A 16 11.36 -14.56 -3.91
CA THR A 16 10.90 -13.36 -3.22
C THR A 16 11.83 -13.03 -2.06
N LYS A 17 12.58 -11.92 -2.15
CA LYS A 17 13.20 -11.34 -0.96
C LYS A 17 12.06 -10.95 -0.02
N TYR A 18 12.10 -11.43 1.21
CA TYR A 18 11.15 -11.01 2.25
C TYR A 18 11.01 -9.48 2.23
N GLY A 19 9.83 -8.97 1.90
CA GLY A 19 9.54 -7.54 1.88
C GLY A 19 9.45 -6.86 0.51
N GLU A 20 9.63 -7.58 -0.61
CA GLU A 20 9.27 -7.03 -1.92
C GLU A 20 7.75 -6.98 -2.05
N TYR A 21 7.19 -5.81 -1.76
CA TYR A 21 5.83 -5.48 -2.09
C TYR A 21 5.66 -5.59 -3.60
N THR A 22 4.91 -6.59 -4.05
CA THR A 22 4.50 -6.69 -5.45
C THR A 22 3.26 -5.82 -5.62
N PRO A 23 3.35 -4.69 -6.35
CA PRO A 23 2.18 -3.87 -6.62
C PRO A 23 1.05 -4.71 -7.21
N GLY A 24 -0.16 -4.56 -6.66
CA GLY A 24 -1.36 -5.17 -7.24
C GLY A 24 -1.60 -4.71 -8.68
N PRO A 25 -2.47 -5.38 -9.45
CA PRO A 25 -2.72 -5.06 -10.85
C PRO A 25 -3.21 -3.62 -11.08
N TYR A 26 -3.69 -2.96 -10.03
CA TYR A 26 -4.21 -1.59 -10.04
C TYR A 26 -3.32 -0.62 -9.24
N ALA A 27 -2.01 -0.81 -9.29
CA ALA A 27 -1.06 0.02 -8.58
C ALA A 27 -1.08 1.49 -9.05
N GLU A 28 -1.39 1.75 -10.31
CA GLU A 28 -1.50 3.11 -10.82
C GLU A 28 -2.68 3.86 -10.18
N GLU A 29 -3.84 3.21 -10.09
CA GLU A 29 -5.06 3.75 -9.46
C GLU A 29 -4.83 3.99 -7.97
N ALA A 30 -4.21 3.03 -7.28
CA ALA A 30 -3.88 3.17 -5.87
C ALA A 30 -2.87 4.30 -5.64
N ASN A 31 -1.88 4.45 -6.52
CA ASN A 31 -0.91 5.54 -6.44
C ASN A 31 -1.53 6.91 -6.71
N ARG A 32 -2.50 7.01 -7.63
CA ARG A 32 -3.27 8.24 -7.84
C ARG A 32 -4.07 8.61 -6.58
N PHE A 33 -4.73 7.64 -5.97
CA PHE A 33 -5.44 7.84 -4.70
C PHE A 33 -4.48 8.29 -3.59
N LEU A 34 -3.33 7.62 -3.44
CA LEU A 34 -2.29 8.00 -2.48
C LEU A 34 -1.82 9.45 -2.69
N GLN A 35 -1.57 9.85 -3.94
CA GLN A 35 -1.18 11.23 -4.26
C GLN A 35 -2.28 12.23 -3.88
N GLN A 36 -3.56 11.92 -4.12
CA GLN A 36 -4.67 12.77 -3.73
C GLN A 36 -4.75 12.96 -2.21
N CYS A 37 -4.65 11.87 -1.44
CA CYS A 37 -4.63 11.94 0.02
C CYS A 37 -3.43 12.77 0.52
N LEU A 38 -2.23 12.49 0.03
CA LEU A 38 -1.04 13.19 0.50
C LEU A 38 -0.99 14.66 0.09
N ARG A 39 -1.64 15.04 -1.01
CA ARG A 39 -1.77 16.46 -1.38
C ARG A 39 -2.66 17.25 -0.43
N GLN A 40 -3.52 16.59 0.34
CA GLN A 40 -4.32 17.20 1.41
C GLN A 40 -3.59 17.22 2.77
N ILE A 41 -2.70 16.25 3.01
CA ILE A 41 -1.99 16.08 4.29
C ILE A 41 -0.67 16.87 4.29
N TRP A 42 0.04 16.87 3.17
CA TRP A 42 1.34 17.52 3.03
C TRP A 42 1.19 18.91 2.44
N ASN A 43 2.10 19.81 2.82
CA ASN A 43 2.25 21.08 2.13
C ASN A 43 2.81 20.88 0.70
N GLU A 44 2.65 21.89 -0.15
CA GLU A 44 3.03 21.82 -1.57
C GLU A 44 4.52 21.52 -1.78
N ASP A 45 5.41 22.08 -0.95
CA ASP A 45 6.85 21.87 -1.08
C ASP A 45 7.24 20.42 -0.80
N THR A 46 6.76 19.84 0.31
CA THR A 46 6.98 18.42 0.65
C THR A 46 6.42 17.51 -0.43
N PHE A 47 5.23 17.81 -0.97
CA PHE A 47 4.63 17.03 -2.04
C PHE A 47 5.48 17.06 -3.32
N ARG A 48 5.93 18.24 -3.76
CA ARG A 48 6.80 18.38 -4.93
C ARG A 48 8.14 17.66 -4.74
N GLN A 49 8.73 17.73 -3.54
CA GLN A 49 9.95 16.98 -3.24
C GLN A 49 9.74 15.46 -3.34
N ALA A 50 8.58 14.96 -2.87
CA ALA A 50 8.23 13.55 -2.97
C ALA A 50 8.02 13.10 -4.43
N GLU A 51 7.40 13.93 -5.26
CA GLU A 51 7.27 13.70 -6.70
C GLU A 51 8.64 13.65 -7.39
N GLN A 52 9.52 14.63 -7.13
CA GLN A 52 10.87 14.67 -7.69
C GLN A 52 11.71 13.44 -7.31
N LYS A 53 11.57 12.98 -6.06
CA LYS A 53 12.21 11.77 -5.55
C LYS A 53 11.51 10.47 -5.99
N LYS A 54 10.44 10.57 -6.79
CA LYS A 54 9.67 9.44 -7.32
C LYS A 54 9.13 8.51 -6.21
N ILE A 55 8.81 9.07 -5.04
CA ILE A 55 8.38 8.28 -3.86
C ILE A 55 7.12 7.47 -4.16
N PHE A 56 6.17 8.06 -4.89
CA PHE A 56 4.90 7.42 -5.27
C PHE A 56 5.06 6.24 -6.24
N THR A 57 6.22 6.06 -6.86
CA THR A 57 6.49 4.92 -7.75
C THR A 57 7.49 3.94 -7.16
N THR A 58 8.44 4.42 -6.36
CA THR A 58 9.50 3.60 -5.78
C THR A 58 9.06 2.93 -4.48
N THR A 59 8.31 3.63 -3.64
CA THR A 59 7.91 3.14 -2.30
C THR A 59 6.46 3.46 -1.94
N PRO A 60 5.47 3.30 -2.85
CA PRO A 60 4.10 3.75 -2.60
C PRO A 60 3.44 3.07 -1.40
N TYR A 61 3.67 1.77 -1.21
CA TYR A 61 3.10 1.02 -0.10
C TYR A 61 3.59 1.52 1.27
N VAL A 62 4.91 1.74 1.40
CA VAL A 62 5.51 2.24 2.64
C VAL A 62 5.00 3.65 2.92
N THR A 63 4.94 4.50 1.90
CA THR A 63 4.40 5.84 2.00
C THR A 63 2.92 5.83 2.40
N ALA A 64 2.10 5.01 1.76
CA ALA A 64 0.70 4.84 2.13
C ALA A 64 0.56 4.39 3.59
N ARG A 65 1.36 3.43 4.03
CA ARG A 65 1.29 2.90 5.40
C ARG A 65 1.69 3.90 6.48
N LEU A 66 2.65 4.77 6.18
CA LEU A 66 3.18 5.75 7.15
C LEU A 66 2.29 6.99 7.28
N PHE A 67 1.63 7.40 6.21
CA PHE A 67 1.00 8.73 6.14
C PHE A 67 -0.51 8.71 5.93
N LEU A 68 -1.11 7.61 5.48
CA LEU A 68 -2.56 7.50 5.39
C LEU A 68 -3.18 7.22 6.76
N SER A 69 -4.40 7.72 6.96
CA SER A 69 -5.28 7.29 8.04
C SER A 69 -5.60 5.79 7.92
N SER A 70 -6.13 5.16 8.97
CA SER A 70 -6.55 3.75 8.90
C SER A 70 -7.62 3.51 7.82
N ASP A 71 -8.58 4.43 7.68
CA ASP A 71 -9.61 4.37 6.64
C ASP A 71 -9.03 4.51 5.23
N ASP A 72 -8.17 5.51 5.01
CA ASP A 72 -7.55 5.72 3.69
C ASP A 72 -6.55 4.62 3.35
N TRP A 73 -5.92 4.01 4.35
CA TRP A 73 -5.14 2.80 4.17
C TRP A 73 -5.99 1.62 3.67
N ASN A 74 -7.16 1.41 4.26
CA ASN A 74 -8.08 0.36 3.81
C ASN A 74 -8.60 0.64 2.39
N ARG A 75 -8.92 1.91 2.08
CA ARG A 75 -9.25 2.36 0.71
C ARG A 75 -8.12 2.08 -0.27
N TYR A 76 -6.89 2.43 0.10
CA TYR A 76 -5.71 2.22 -0.73
C TYR A 76 -5.50 0.73 -1.03
N LEU A 77 -5.58 -0.14 -0.02
CA LEU A 77 -5.53 -1.59 -0.20
C LEU A 77 -6.68 -2.10 -1.06
N TRP A 78 -7.89 -1.61 -0.86
CA TRP A 78 -9.04 -2.00 -1.68
C TRP A 78 -8.80 -1.67 -3.16
N ILE A 79 -8.37 -0.45 -3.46
CA ILE A 79 -8.07 -0.02 -4.83
C ILE A 79 -6.96 -0.90 -5.44
N LEU A 80 -5.92 -1.26 -4.67
CA LEU A 80 -4.88 -2.16 -5.17
C LEU A 80 -5.40 -3.51 -5.67
N HIS A 81 -6.49 -4.00 -5.08
CA HIS A 81 -7.10 -5.28 -5.42
C HIS A 81 -8.25 -5.16 -6.42
N HIS A 82 -8.99 -4.05 -6.43
CA HIS A 82 -10.24 -3.90 -7.18
C HIS A 82 -10.25 -2.79 -8.23
N GLY A 83 -9.24 -1.92 -8.24
CA GLY A 83 -9.08 -0.83 -9.22
C GLY A 83 -9.94 0.40 -8.99
N SER A 84 -10.91 0.34 -8.08
CA SER A 84 -11.77 1.48 -7.73
C SER A 84 -12.28 1.37 -6.30
N LEU A 85 -12.96 2.40 -5.81
CA LEU A 85 -13.67 2.38 -4.53
C LEU A 85 -15.11 1.85 -4.66
N GLU A 86 -15.55 1.42 -5.84
CA GLU A 86 -16.88 0.83 -5.98
C GLU A 86 -16.99 -0.45 -5.16
N GLY A 87 -18.06 -0.56 -4.37
CA GLY A 87 -18.27 -1.69 -3.46
C GLY A 87 -17.39 -1.70 -2.21
N CYS A 88 -16.56 -0.68 -2.00
CA CYS A 88 -15.76 -0.54 -0.79
C CYS A 88 -16.68 -0.19 0.40
N ALA A 89 -16.94 -1.16 1.28
CA ALA A 89 -17.62 -0.93 2.55
C ALA A 89 -16.55 -0.66 3.63
N LEU A 90 -16.55 0.56 4.18
CA LEU A 90 -15.62 1.02 5.20
C LEU A 90 -16.36 1.36 6.48
#